data_AF-A0A1M6QCL9-F1
#
_entry.id   AF-A0A1M6QCL9-F1
#
_cell.length_a   1.000
_cell.length_b   1.000
_cell.length_c   1.000
_cell.angle_alpha   90.00
_cell.angle_beta   90.00
_cell.angle_gamma   90.00
#
_symmetry.space_group_name_H-M   'P 1'
#
loop_
_entity.id
_entity.type
_entity.pdbx_description
1 polymer ?
#
loop_
_entity_poly.entity_id
_entity_poly.type
_entity_poly.pdbx_seq_one_letter_code
_entity_poly.pdbx_strand_id
1 'polypeptide(L)'
;MEQKVKAVFAAHPDGQETAARIARAYLAAGMEVLESQLEGLEENQALAVEKGMSHLLYFHDAEHITMVSLMDEMGGFTVDILVSDLQLPR
;
A
#
# COMPACT_ATOMS: atom_id res chain seq x y z
N MET A 1 -5.26 20.99 8.87
CA MET A 1 -5.96 20.18 7.85
C MET A 1 -5.48 18.76 8.06
N GLU A 2 -6.37 17.79 8.32
CA GLU A 2 -5.96 16.38 8.35
C GLU A 2 -5.48 15.98 6.96
N GLN A 3 -4.20 15.64 6.80
CA GLN A 3 -3.74 14.94 5.60
C GLN A 3 -4.38 13.55 5.64
N LYS A 4 -5.37 13.32 4.77
CA LYS A 4 -5.91 11.99 4.55
C LYS A 4 -4.80 11.10 3.99
N VAL A 5 -4.52 9.99 4.67
CA VAL A 5 -3.60 8.97 4.17
C VAL A 5 -4.15 8.41 2.86
N LYS A 6 -3.30 8.42 1.83
CA LYS A 6 -3.59 7.84 0.51
C LYS A 6 -2.59 6.74 0.22
N ALA A 7 -3.06 5.55 -0.11
CA ALA A 7 -2.20 4.38 -0.26
C ALA A 7 -2.48 3.63 -1.56
N VAL A 8 -1.41 3.20 -2.23
CA VAL A 8 -1.49 2.20 -3.29
C VAL A 8 -1.42 0.81 -2.66
N PHE A 9 -2.32 -0.07 -3.07
CA PHE A 9 -2.27 -1.50 -2.78
C PHE A 9 -1.90 -2.23 -4.07
N ALA A 10 -0.76 -2.88 -4.06
CA ALA A 10 -0.24 -3.62 -5.21
C ALA A 10 0.21 -5.01 -4.75
N ALA A 11 0.30 -5.96 -5.67
CA ALA A 11 0.66 -7.32 -5.31
C ALA A 11 1.32 -8.08 -6.45
N HIS A 12 2.25 -8.96 -6.08
CA HIS A 12 2.58 -10.14 -6.86
C HIS A 12 1.33 -11.05 -6.96
N PRO A 13 1.17 -11.90 -8.00
CA PRO A 13 0.05 -12.83 -8.11
C PRO A 13 -0.31 -13.60 -6.83
N ASP A 14 0.68 -14.03 -6.06
CA ASP A 14 0.48 -14.78 -4.82
C ASP A 14 -0.08 -13.94 -3.65
N GLY A 15 -0.02 -12.60 -3.75
CA GLY A 15 -0.52 -11.65 -2.76
C GLY A 15 -1.86 -11.00 -3.11
N GLN A 16 -2.39 -11.21 -4.33
CA GLN A 16 -3.52 -10.45 -4.87
C GLN A 16 -4.79 -10.54 -4.02
N GLU A 17 -5.16 -11.74 -3.56
CA GLU A 17 -6.36 -11.94 -2.76
C GLU A 17 -6.27 -11.18 -1.42
N THR A 18 -5.11 -11.28 -0.76
CA THR A 18 -4.84 -10.62 0.51
C THR A 18 -4.81 -9.10 0.35
N ALA A 19 -4.13 -8.60 -0.68
CA ALA A 19 -4.08 -7.18 -1.01
C ALA A 19 -5.49 -6.62 -1.24
N ALA A 20 -6.32 -7.26 -2.07
CA ALA A 20 -7.68 -6.82 -2.36
C ALA A 20 -8.57 -6.85 -1.11
N ARG A 21 -8.47 -7.90 -0.28
CA ARG A 21 -9.23 -8.00 0.97
C ARG A 21 -8.90 -6.85 1.92
N ILE A 22 -7.62 -6.53 2.06
CA ILE A 22 -7.14 -5.50 3.00
C ILE A 22 -7.41 -4.10 2.45
N ALA A 23 -7.19 -3.87 1.16
CA ALA A 23 -7.55 -2.63 0.46
C ALA A 23 -9.01 -2.25 0.71
N ARG A 24 -9.93 -3.22 0.60
CA ARG A 24 -11.36 -3.02 0.89
C ARG A 24 -11.63 -2.64 2.34
N ALA A 25 -10.91 -3.23 3.30
CA ALA A 25 -11.07 -2.89 4.72
C ALA A 25 -10.64 -1.44 5.00
N TYR A 26 -9.51 -0.99 4.45
CA TYR A 26 -9.05 0.39 4.60
C TYR A 26 -9.94 1.39 3.85
N LEU A 27 -10.42 1.04 2.67
CA LEU A 27 -11.39 1.85 1.93
C LEU A 27 -12.70 2.02 2.72
N ALA A 28 -13.22 0.94 3.32
CA ALA A 28 -14.41 0.99 4.16
C ALA A 28 -14.23 1.87 5.41
N ALA A 29 -13.00 1.99 5.91
CA ALA A 29 -12.63 2.88 7.01
C ALA A 29 -12.40 4.34 6.58
N GLY A 30 -12.60 4.68 5.31
CA GLY A 30 -12.53 6.04 4.80
C GLY A 30 -11.14 6.51 4.35
N MET A 31 -10.16 5.60 4.24
CA MET A 31 -8.90 5.89 3.58
C MET A 31 -9.05 6.01 2.05
N GLU A 32 -8.19 6.80 1.43
CA GLU A 32 -8.09 6.85 -0.03
C GLU A 32 -7.18 5.71 -0.49
N VAL A 33 -7.75 4.78 -1.27
CA VAL A 33 -7.09 3.54 -1.69
C VAL A 33 -7.05 3.49 -3.21
N LEU A 34 -5.88 3.20 -3.76
CA LEU A 34 -5.71 2.86 -5.18
C LEU A 34 -5.25 1.41 -5.28
N GLU A 35 -6.07 0.53 -5.84
CA GLU A 35 -5.68 -0.83 -6.19
C GLU A 35 -4.96 -0.82 -7.54
N SER A 36 -3.71 -1.30 -7.58
CA SER A 36 -2.92 -1.39 -8.80
C SER A 36 -3.06 -2.75 -9.48
N GLN A 37 -2.97 -2.74 -10.81
CA GLN A 37 -2.92 -3.93 -11.66
C GLN A 37 -1.49 -4.21 -12.17
N LEU A 38 -0.50 -3.40 -11.76
CA LEU A 38 0.90 -3.57 -12.14
C LEU A 38 1.54 -4.61 -11.25
N GLU A 39 2.39 -5.47 -11.82
CA GLU A 39 3.01 -6.58 -11.09
C GLU A 39 4.24 -6.17 -10.29
N GLY A 40 5.10 -5.26 -10.79
CA GLY A 40 6.38 -4.99 -10.15
C GLY A 40 6.36 -3.85 -9.13
N LEU A 41 7.19 -3.96 -8.11
CA LEU A 41 7.29 -2.97 -7.03
C LEU A 41 7.70 -1.59 -7.56
N GLU A 42 8.66 -1.52 -8.48
CA GLU A 42 9.18 -0.25 -9.00
C GLU A 42 8.12 0.51 -9.83
N GLU A 43 7.35 -0.17 -10.68
CA GLU A 43 6.28 0.49 -11.45
C GLU A 43 5.18 0.98 -10.52
N ASN A 44 4.86 0.21 -9.47
CA ASN A 44 3.89 0.61 -8.46
C ASN A 44 4.36 1.80 -7.63
N GLN A 45 5.66 1.88 -7.33
CA GLN A 45 6.25 3.02 -6.64
C GLN A 45 6.19 4.28 -7.52
N ALA A 46 6.51 4.16 -8.81
CA ALA A 46 6.39 5.25 -9.77
C ALA A 46 4.94 5.74 -9.90
N LEU A 47 3.97 4.81 -9.97
CA LEU A 47 2.55 5.12 -9.97
C LEU A 47 2.13 5.86 -8.70
N ALA A 48 2.58 5.41 -7.53
CA ALA A 48 2.25 6.04 -6.26
C ALA A 48 2.78 7.49 -6.19
N VAL A 49 3.99 7.75 -6.68
CA VAL A 49 4.55 9.11 -6.80
C VAL A 49 3.74 9.95 -7.78
N GLU A 50 3.45 9.44 -8.99
CA GLU A 50 2.66 10.15 -10.01
C GLU A 50 1.27 10.56 -9.48
N LYS A 51 0.64 9.70 -8.68
CA LYS A 51 -0.69 9.94 -8.13
C LYS A 51 -0.68 10.72 -6.81
N GLY A 52 0.48 11.17 -6.32
CA GLY A 52 0.60 11.91 -5.06
C GLY A 52 0.14 11.08 -3.86
N MET A 53 0.44 9.77 -3.88
CA MET A 53 0.12 8.84 -2.80
C MET A 53 1.16 8.96 -1.70
N SER A 54 0.71 8.78 -0.46
CA SER A 54 1.59 8.83 0.71
C SER A 54 2.29 7.51 0.99
N HIS A 55 1.68 6.38 0.59
CA HIS A 55 2.18 5.04 0.88
C HIS A 55 1.94 4.10 -0.31
N LEU A 56 2.76 3.06 -0.40
CA LEU A 56 2.55 1.86 -1.21
C LEU A 56 2.70 0.65 -0.31
N LEU A 57 1.72 -0.24 -0.32
CA LEU A 57 1.80 -1.57 0.27
C LEU A 57 1.88 -2.58 -0.87
N TYR A 58 3.05 -3.20 -1.04
CA TYR A 58 3.28 -4.22 -2.04
C TYR A 58 3.27 -5.60 -1.38
N PHE A 59 2.26 -6.40 -1.70
CA PHE A 59 2.07 -7.74 -1.14
C PHE A 59 2.83 -8.76 -1.99
N HIS A 60 3.84 -9.42 -1.41
CA HIS A 60 4.58 -10.49 -2.09
C HIS A 60 3.75 -11.78 -2.11
N ASP A 61 3.05 -12.05 -1.02
CA ASP A 61 2.21 -13.23 -0.82
C ASP A 61 1.11 -12.92 0.23
N ALA A 62 0.54 -13.96 0.84
CA ALA A 62 -0.49 -13.83 1.86
C ALA A 62 0.04 -13.36 3.24
N GLU A 63 1.34 -13.31 3.44
CA GLU A 63 2.01 -13.05 4.72
C GLU A 63 2.99 -11.87 4.68
N HIS A 64 3.66 -11.60 3.55
CA HIS A 64 4.75 -10.63 3.45
C HIS A 64 4.37 -9.40 2.63
N ILE A 65 4.73 -8.22 3.15
CA ILE A 65 4.50 -6.92 2.52
C ILE A 65 5.81 -6.12 2.53
N THR A 66 6.14 -5.49 1.40
CA THR A 66 7.03 -4.32 1.40
C THR A 66 6.18 -3.06 1.45
N MET A 67 6.32 -2.29 2.53
CA MET A 67 5.68 -1.00 2.71
C MET A 67 6.66 0.11 2.35
N VAL A 68 6.27 0.98 1.43
CA VAL A 68 7.01 2.18 1.03
C VAL A 68 6.22 3.40 1.50
N SER A 69 6.83 4.22 2.35
CA SER A 69 6.34 5.56 2.67
C SER A 69 7.00 6.58 1.73
N LEU A 70 6.18 7.37 1.07
CA LEU A 70 6.59 8.33 0.03
C LEU A 70 6.57 9.77 0.55
N MET A 71 6.67 9.97 1.87
CA MET A 71 6.61 11.30 2.49
C MET A 71 7.57 12.31 1.82
N ASP A 72 7.04 13.50 1.56
CA ASP A 72 7.81 14.69 1.22
C ASP A 72 8.57 15.25 2.45
N GLU A 73 9.66 15.96 2.16
CA GLU A 73 10.59 16.71 3.04
C GLU A 73 11.44 15.96 4.08
N MET A 74 11.03 14.81 4.64
CA MET A 74 11.82 14.09 5.68
C MET A 74 12.47 12.78 5.23
N GLY A 75 12.31 12.41 3.95
CA GLY A 75 12.85 11.17 3.38
C GLY A 75 11.89 10.00 3.57
N GLY A 76 11.38 9.49 2.46
CA GLY A 76 10.61 8.24 2.43
C GLY A 76 11.42 7.06 2.98
N PHE A 77 10.73 6.00 3.37
CA PHE A 77 11.35 4.77 3.84
C PHE A 77 10.69 3.55 3.21
N THR A 78 11.46 2.47 3.13
CA THR A 78 10.98 1.16 2.70
C THR A 78 11.24 0.18 3.84
N VAL A 79 10.23 -0.62 4.18
CA VAL A 79 10.32 -1.62 5.24
C VAL A 79 9.52 -2.85 4.86
N ASP A 80 10.06 -4.02 5.19
CA ASP A 80 9.33 -5.29 5.07
C ASP A 80 8.62 -5.60 6.39
N ILE A 81 7.33 -5.93 6.29
CA ILE A 81 6.45 -6.23 7.42
C ILE A 81 5.61 -7.46 7.11
N LEU A 82 4.99 -8.04 8.13
CA LEU A 82 4.00 -9.09 7.94
C LEU A 82 2.60 -8.50 7.77
N VAL A 83 1.74 -9.23 7.06
CA VAL A 83 0.30 -8.94 6.97
C VAL A 83 -0.34 -8.89 8.36
N SER A 84 0.15 -9.70 9.30
CA SER A 84 -0.29 -9.69 10.71
C SER A 84 0.08 -8.43 11.48
N ASP A 85 1.06 -7.67 11.00
CA ASP A 85 1.50 -6.43 11.64
C ASP A 85 0.60 -5.24 11.24
N LEU A 86 -0.18 -5.40 10.17
CA LEU A 86 -1.14 -4.38 9.74
C LEU A 86 -2.27 -4.23 10.76
N GLN A 87 -2.45 -3.01 11.26
CA GLN A 87 -3.62 -2.66 12.04
C GLN A 87 -4.81 -2.46 11.11
N LEU A 88 -5.66 -3.49 11.03
CA LEU A 88 -6.92 -3.38 10.31
C LEU A 88 -7.88 -2.47 11.10
N PRO A 89 -8.48 -1.46 10.45
CA PRO A 89 -9.50 -0.63 11.08
C PRO A 89 -10.71 -1.49 11.47
N ARG A 90 -11.32 -1.19 12.62
CA ARG A 90 -12.51 -1.88 13.14
C ARG A 90 -13.80 -1.33 12.55
#